data_AF-A0A942C2K6-F1
#
_entry.id   AF-A0A942C2K6-F1
#
_cell.length_a   1.000
_cell.length_b   1.000
_cell.length_c   1.000
_cell.angle_alpha   90.00
_cell.angle_beta   90.00
_cell.angle_gamma   90.00
#
_symmetry.space_group_name_H-M   'P 1'
#
loop_
_entity.id
_entity.type
_entity.pdbx_description
1 polymer ?
#
loop_
_entity_poly.entity_id
_entity_poly.type
_entity_poly.pdbx_seq_one_letter_code
_entity_poly.pdbx_strand_id
1 'polypeptide(L)'
;MNALSRCSHRLAILGSSLFCLSVWLHPVQAQTAEQIAEEAARERQRSETMMRTQNLKIPPRSRQTDATTQVQSEDLLSSSERKRLEPAAEDRQMYAAFLRQPDTGLFKLLSAENSGTVSVKDVAHTPLPLFGGGTYYSFTKRKHDLNDWAEIRLREGVLEAGFSNLTMGFVTMLGDVPLDALNLTSPGVSHLDAFVPAGNYDEANEQYRQSAAGFTLAGFIYKSSQPVMANQSYVLRSVRFGVTDQLVVLRVIRQQSDGTLTILWKRLKTAKAPVLKGIPKTNFLAGR
;
A
#
# COMPACT_ATOMS: atom_id res chain seq x y z
N MET A 1 -11.34 -84.58 23.13
CA MET A 1 -12.03 -83.67 22.19
C MET A 1 -12.02 -82.27 22.78
N ASN A 2 -11.32 -81.39 22.07
CA ASN A 2 -11.44 -79.93 21.97
C ASN A 2 -11.52 -79.07 23.25
N ALA A 3 -10.33 -78.54 23.55
CA ALA A 3 -9.99 -77.23 24.10
C ALA A 3 -11.12 -76.20 24.21
N LEU A 4 -11.19 -75.54 25.37
CA LEU A 4 -11.26 -74.07 25.47
C LEU A 4 -10.69 -73.62 26.82
N SER A 5 -9.68 -72.75 26.71
CA SER A 5 -8.76 -72.32 27.75
C SER A 5 -9.29 -71.11 28.51
N ARG A 6 -8.98 -71.10 29.80
CA ARG A 6 -9.07 -69.97 30.74
C ARG A 6 -8.11 -68.83 30.33
N CYS A 7 -8.45 -67.59 30.69
CA CYS A 7 -7.54 -66.54 31.22
C CYS A 7 -8.36 -65.26 31.48
N SER A 8 -8.65 -64.89 32.72
CA SER A 8 -7.81 -64.11 33.67
C SER A 8 -7.85 -62.60 33.45
N HIS A 9 -8.39 -61.95 34.49
CA HIS A 9 -8.32 -60.53 34.80
C HIS A 9 -6.93 -59.91 34.60
N ARG A 10 -6.89 -58.68 34.06
CA ARG A 10 -6.04 -57.61 34.58
C ARG A 10 -6.74 -56.25 34.50
N LEU A 11 -6.84 -55.67 35.69
CA LEU A 11 -7.20 -54.30 36.04
C LEU A 11 -6.22 -53.32 35.37
N ALA A 12 -6.72 -52.35 34.60
CA ALA A 12 -5.90 -51.27 34.04
C ALA A 12 -6.25 -49.96 34.74
N ILE A 13 -5.18 -49.32 35.24
CA ILE A 13 -5.13 -48.15 36.11
C ILE A 13 -5.48 -46.89 35.32
N LEU A 14 -6.45 -46.13 35.82
CA LEU A 14 -6.75 -44.75 35.42
C LEU A 14 -5.62 -43.82 35.87
N GLY A 15 -4.73 -43.46 34.94
CA GLY A 15 -3.72 -42.43 35.13
C GLY A 15 -4.19 -41.09 34.56
N SER A 16 -4.84 -40.27 35.37
CA SER A 16 -5.11 -38.86 35.07
C SER A 16 -3.81 -38.06 35.10
N SER A 17 -3.24 -37.77 33.93
CA SER A 17 -2.18 -36.76 33.78
C SER A 17 -2.83 -35.43 33.41
N LEU A 18 -3.09 -34.59 34.42
CA LEU A 18 -3.31 -33.15 34.24
C LEU A 18 -1.99 -32.52 33.78
N PHE A 19 -1.86 -32.23 32.49
CA PHE A 19 -0.85 -31.30 31.99
C PHE A 19 -1.39 -29.87 32.13
N CYS A 20 -0.93 -29.15 33.15
CA CYS A 20 -1.10 -27.71 33.26
C CYS A 20 -0.30 -27.01 32.12
N LEU A 21 -0.97 -26.66 31.02
CA LEU A 21 -0.47 -25.66 30.08
C LEU A 21 -0.57 -24.28 30.75
N SER A 22 0.50 -23.85 31.41
CA SER A 22 0.69 -22.45 31.81
C SER A 22 1.00 -21.61 30.57
N VAL A 23 -0.05 -21.13 29.92
CA VAL A 23 0.03 -20.09 28.88
C VAL A 23 0.46 -18.80 29.55
N TRP A 24 1.72 -18.39 29.31
CA TRP A 24 2.21 -17.07 29.69
C TRP A 24 1.56 -16.02 28.77
N LEU A 25 0.39 -15.53 29.19
CA LEU A 25 -0.21 -14.31 28.64
C LEU A 25 0.67 -13.13 29.04
N HIS A 26 1.50 -12.63 28.12
CA HIS A 26 2.08 -11.30 28.28
C HIS A 26 0.92 -10.29 28.30
N PRO A 27 0.79 -9.47 29.36
CA PRO A 27 -0.22 -8.43 29.38
C PRO A 27 0.07 -7.48 28.21
N VAL A 28 -0.87 -7.39 27.27
CA VAL A 28 -0.90 -6.28 26.32
C VAL A 28 -1.01 -5.02 27.16
N GLN A 29 0.10 -4.29 27.27
CA GLN A 29 0.12 -3.02 27.99
C GLN A 29 -0.79 -2.06 27.24
N ALA A 30 -1.98 -1.83 27.80
CA ALA A 30 -2.87 -0.80 27.34
C ALA A 30 -2.10 0.53 27.35
N GLN A 31 -1.96 1.15 26.19
CA GLN A 31 -1.41 2.50 26.11
C GLN A 31 -2.27 3.41 26.98
N THR A 32 -1.62 4.20 27.83
CA THR A 32 -2.33 5.11 28.71
C THR A 32 -2.93 6.26 27.92
N ALA A 33 -4.01 6.85 28.40
CA ALA A 33 -4.61 8.04 27.79
C ALA A 33 -3.59 9.19 27.64
N GLU A 34 -2.57 9.23 28.51
CA GLU A 34 -1.47 10.18 28.48
C GLU A 34 -0.55 9.98 27.28
N GLN A 35 -0.20 8.74 26.93
CA GLN A 35 0.59 8.42 25.73
C GLN A 35 -0.14 8.80 24.44
N ILE A 36 -1.45 8.56 24.38
CA ILE A 36 -2.30 8.94 23.24
C ILE A 36 -2.37 10.47 23.09
N ALA A 37 -2.52 11.19 24.21
CA ALA A 37 -2.55 12.66 24.20
C ALA A 37 -1.21 13.26 23.79
N GLU A 38 -0.10 12.67 24.22
CA GLU A 38 1.25 13.12 23.87
C GLU A 38 1.55 12.91 22.37
N GLU A 39 1.19 11.75 21.81
CA GLU A 39 1.36 11.49 20.38
C GLU A 39 0.52 12.43 19.52
N ALA A 40 -0.75 12.66 19.90
CA ALA A 40 -1.62 13.64 19.24
C ALA A 40 -1.06 15.08 19.31
N ALA A 41 -0.43 15.47 20.42
CA ALA A 41 0.22 16.77 20.56
C ALA A 41 1.46 16.89 19.65
N ARG A 42 2.28 15.84 19.54
CA ARG A 42 3.42 15.80 18.61
C ARG A 42 2.96 15.89 17.16
N GLU A 43 1.87 15.23 16.79
CA GLU A 43 1.27 15.30 15.45
C GLU A 43 0.84 16.73 15.11
N ARG A 44 0.16 17.42 16.05
CA ARG A 44 -0.22 18.84 15.89
C ARG A 44 0.99 19.73 15.69
N GLN A 45 2.03 19.56 16.52
CA GLN A 45 3.25 20.36 16.41
C GLN A 45 3.98 20.13 15.07
N ARG A 46 4.01 18.88 14.57
CA ARG A 46 4.53 18.56 13.23
C ARG A 46 3.73 19.27 12.14
N SER A 47 2.39 19.24 12.23
CA SER A 47 1.51 19.90 11.26
C SER A 47 1.68 21.43 11.25
N GLU A 48 1.80 22.05 12.43
CA GLU A 48 2.04 23.49 12.55
C GLU A 48 3.41 23.90 12.01
N THR A 49 4.43 23.08 12.28
CA THR A 49 5.78 23.32 11.78
C THR A 49 5.82 23.25 10.24
N MET A 50 5.15 22.26 9.64
CA MET A 50 4.99 22.17 8.17
C MET A 50 4.33 23.43 7.60
N MET A 51 3.23 23.88 8.20
CA MET A 51 2.50 25.07 7.75
C MET A 51 3.36 26.35 7.86
N ARG A 52 4.20 26.44 8.89
CA ARG A 52 5.12 27.57 9.07
C ARG A 52 6.25 27.56 8.04
N THR A 53 6.79 26.39 7.71
CA THR A 53 7.81 26.25 6.65
C THR A 53 7.27 26.52 5.25
N GLN A 54 5.99 26.25 4.97
CA GLN A 54 5.35 26.63 3.70
C GLN A 54 5.23 28.15 3.51
N ASN A 55 5.22 28.93 4.59
CA ASN A 55 5.12 30.40 4.55
C ASN A 55 6.49 31.11 4.55
N LEU A 56 7.61 30.40 4.67
CA LEU A 56 8.93 31.01 4.53
C LEU A 56 9.18 31.33 3.05
N LYS A 57 9.33 32.62 2.73
CA LYS A 57 9.82 33.11 1.42
C LYS A 57 11.18 32.48 1.15
N ILE A 58 11.20 31.42 0.36
CA ILE A 58 12.42 30.75 -0.08
C ILE A 58 13.20 31.77 -0.93
N PRO A 59 14.46 32.12 -0.57
CA PRO A 59 15.26 33.03 -1.39
C PRO A 59 15.43 32.44 -2.79
N PRO A 60 15.49 33.28 -3.85
CA PRO A 60 15.62 32.81 -5.22
C PRO A 60 16.90 31.97 -5.35
N ARG A 61 16.71 30.66 -5.57
CA ARG A 61 17.78 29.70 -5.75
C ARG A 61 18.56 30.09 -7.00
N SER A 62 19.85 30.41 -6.85
CA SER A 62 20.75 30.71 -7.96
C SER A 62 20.72 29.54 -8.95
N ARG A 63 20.27 29.80 -10.18
CA ARG A 63 20.25 28.85 -11.30
C ARG A 63 21.69 28.39 -11.57
N GLN A 64 22.01 27.18 -11.14
CA GLN A 64 23.17 26.48 -11.68
C GLN A 64 22.65 25.35 -12.57
N THR A 65 23.11 25.45 -13.81
CA THR A 65 22.79 24.73 -15.03
C THR A 65 23.10 23.24 -14.94
N ASP A 66 22.05 22.42 -15.04
CA ASP A 66 21.90 21.27 -15.93
C ASP A 66 20.51 20.68 -15.68
N ALA A 67 19.48 21.42 -16.10
CA ALA A 67 18.10 21.03 -15.88
C ALA A 67 17.73 19.93 -16.89
N THR A 68 17.86 18.66 -16.50
CA THR A 68 17.08 17.60 -17.13
C THR A 68 15.61 18.02 -17.09
N THR A 69 15.05 18.34 -18.26
CA THR A 69 13.64 18.71 -18.41
C THR A 69 12.79 17.55 -17.90
N GLN A 70 12.16 17.71 -16.74
CA GLN A 70 11.20 16.72 -16.25
C GLN A 70 10.00 16.66 -17.19
N VAL A 71 9.59 15.45 -17.55
CA VAL A 71 8.40 15.18 -18.34
C VAL A 71 7.26 14.72 -17.44
N GLN A 72 6.02 15.07 -17.80
CA GLN A 72 4.82 14.77 -17.02
C GLN A 72 4.24 13.37 -17.32
N SER A 73 4.68 12.73 -18.40
CA SER A 73 4.13 11.45 -18.88
C SER A 73 5.24 10.49 -19.27
N GLU A 74 5.05 9.22 -18.94
CA GLU A 74 5.88 8.08 -19.35
C GLU A 74 5.98 7.94 -20.88
N ASP A 75 5.00 8.45 -21.63
CA ASP A 75 5.01 8.42 -23.10
C ASP A 75 6.12 9.31 -23.69
N LEU A 76 6.55 10.33 -22.94
CA LEU A 76 7.59 11.27 -23.32
C LEU A 76 9.00 10.79 -22.95
N LEU A 77 9.12 9.67 -22.23
CA LEU A 77 10.42 9.06 -21.93
C LEU A 77 11.02 8.42 -23.17
N SER A 78 12.35 8.49 -23.28
CA SER A 78 13.11 7.68 -24.21
C SER A 78 12.95 6.18 -23.91
N SER A 79 13.30 5.33 -24.87
CA SER A 79 13.21 3.87 -24.69
C SER A 79 14.12 3.36 -23.56
N SER A 80 15.31 3.93 -23.38
CA SER A 80 16.22 3.56 -22.30
C SER A 80 15.70 3.99 -20.92
N GLU A 81 15.05 5.15 -20.82
CA GLU A 81 14.41 5.61 -19.59
C GLU A 81 13.19 4.76 -19.23
N ARG A 82 12.32 4.47 -20.21
CA ARG A 82 11.14 3.60 -20.00
C ARG A 82 11.55 2.21 -19.51
N LYS A 83 12.63 1.65 -20.06
CA LYS A 83 13.17 0.35 -19.64
C LYS A 83 13.52 0.29 -18.15
N ARG A 84 13.80 1.42 -17.49
CA ARG A 84 14.05 1.45 -16.03
C ARG A 84 12.79 1.10 -15.23
N LEU A 85 11.61 1.47 -15.73
CA LEU A 85 10.30 1.17 -15.13
C LEU A 85 9.80 -0.25 -15.44
N GLU A 86 10.42 -0.94 -16.39
CA GLU A 86 10.00 -2.28 -16.77
C GLU A 86 10.47 -3.34 -15.76
N PRO A 87 9.58 -4.25 -15.32
CA PRO A 87 9.98 -5.47 -14.63
C PRO A 87 11.02 -6.27 -15.43
N ALA A 88 11.87 -6.99 -14.71
CA ALA A 88 12.89 -7.84 -15.32
C ALA A 88 12.24 -8.96 -16.15
N ALA A 89 12.94 -9.42 -17.20
CA ALA A 89 12.41 -10.44 -18.11
C ALA A 89 12.14 -11.77 -17.38
N GLU A 90 12.98 -12.09 -16.41
CA GLU A 90 12.89 -13.29 -15.59
C GLU A 90 11.60 -13.31 -14.76
N ASP A 91 11.18 -12.16 -14.21
CA ASP A 91 9.90 -12.07 -13.47
C ASP A 91 8.72 -12.26 -14.43
N ARG A 92 8.77 -11.64 -15.61
CA ARG A 92 7.71 -11.79 -16.61
C ARG A 92 7.56 -13.25 -17.04
N GLN A 93 8.68 -13.96 -17.20
CA GLN A 93 8.68 -15.38 -17.54
C GLN A 93 8.16 -16.23 -16.38
N MET A 94 8.64 -15.99 -15.15
CA MET A 94 8.22 -16.71 -13.95
C MET A 94 6.69 -16.60 -13.73
N TYR A 95 6.12 -15.41 -13.94
CA TYR A 95 4.69 -15.16 -13.74
C TYR A 95 3.87 -15.19 -15.04
N ALA A 96 4.42 -15.72 -16.14
CA ALA A 96 3.76 -15.67 -17.46
C ALA A 96 2.36 -16.30 -17.47
N ALA A 97 2.15 -17.40 -16.73
CA ALA A 97 0.83 -18.03 -16.62
C ALA A 97 -0.19 -17.13 -15.92
N PHE A 98 0.21 -16.50 -14.81
CA PHE A 98 -0.63 -15.54 -14.08
C PHE A 98 -0.97 -14.32 -14.94
N LEU A 99 0.02 -13.77 -15.65
CA LEU A 99 -0.10 -12.56 -16.47
C LEU A 99 -0.98 -12.75 -17.74
N ARG A 100 -1.37 -13.98 -18.07
CA ARG A 100 -2.36 -14.25 -19.12
C ARG A 100 -3.80 -14.06 -18.65
N GLN A 101 -4.03 -14.05 -17.33
CA GLN A 101 -5.36 -13.81 -16.78
C GLN A 101 -5.78 -12.34 -17.03
N PRO A 102 -7.08 -12.08 -17.24
CA PRO A 102 -7.56 -10.71 -17.36
C PRO A 102 -7.29 -9.91 -16.09
N ASP A 103 -7.15 -8.59 -16.24
CA ASP A 103 -6.95 -7.65 -15.14
C ASP A 103 -5.81 -8.01 -14.17
N THR A 104 -4.75 -8.60 -14.72
CA THR A 104 -3.48 -8.80 -14.03
C THR A 104 -2.40 -7.92 -14.64
N GLY A 105 -1.31 -7.75 -13.89
CA GLY A 105 -0.13 -7.08 -14.41
C GLY A 105 1.08 -7.19 -13.51
N LEU A 106 2.18 -6.68 -14.02
CA LEU A 106 3.47 -6.62 -13.35
C LEU A 106 4.07 -5.25 -13.63
N PHE A 107 4.51 -4.54 -12.60
CA PHE A 107 5.11 -3.21 -12.72
C PHE A 107 6.22 -3.02 -11.68
N LYS A 108 6.91 -1.89 -11.78
CA LYS A 108 8.01 -1.54 -10.88
C LYS A 108 7.76 -0.17 -10.25
N LEU A 109 7.93 -0.05 -8.94
CA LEU A 109 7.99 1.25 -8.27
C LEU A 109 9.44 1.55 -7.93
N LEU A 110 9.96 2.67 -8.43
CA LEU A 110 11.29 3.13 -8.07
C LEU A 110 11.26 3.77 -6.67
N SER A 111 12.33 3.61 -5.90
CA SER A 111 12.44 4.26 -4.60
C SER A 111 12.68 5.76 -4.75
N ALA A 112 11.96 6.57 -3.96
CA ALA A 112 12.10 8.02 -3.96
C ALA A 112 13.47 8.50 -3.44
N GLU A 113 14.23 7.67 -2.71
CA GLU A 113 15.59 8.01 -2.26
C GLU A 113 16.53 8.32 -3.44
N ASN A 114 16.22 7.82 -4.63
CA ASN A 114 16.96 8.09 -5.87
C ASN A 114 16.47 9.35 -6.61
N SER A 115 15.50 10.10 -6.07
CA SER A 115 14.79 11.17 -6.81
C SER A 115 15.26 12.60 -6.49
N GLY A 116 16.09 12.82 -5.47
CA GLY A 116 16.37 14.19 -5.00
C GLY A 116 17.76 14.50 -4.44
N THR A 117 18.59 13.51 -4.09
CA THR A 117 19.94 13.79 -3.56
C THR A 117 20.90 12.71 -4.04
N VAL A 118 21.56 12.98 -5.17
CA VAL A 118 22.65 12.13 -5.66
C VAL A 118 23.85 12.41 -4.76
N SER A 119 24.23 11.44 -3.93
CA SER A 119 25.55 11.46 -3.29
C SER A 119 26.61 11.57 -4.39
N VAL A 120 27.66 12.36 -4.17
CA VAL A 120 28.78 12.49 -5.12
C VAL A 120 29.45 11.13 -5.42
N LYS A 121 29.14 10.08 -4.65
CA LYS A 121 29.60 8.71 -4.89
C LYS A 121 28.65 7.87 -5.77
N ASP A 122 27.42 8.33 -6.02
CA ASP A 122 26.37 7.63 -6.78
C ASP A 122 26.07 8.28 -8.14
N VAL A 123 27.10 8.92 -8.74
CA VAL A 123 27.04 9.60 -10.05
C VAL A 123 26.57 8.67 -11.19
N ALA A 124 26.52 7.36 -10.97
CA ALA A 124 26.05 6.37 -11.92
C ALA A 124 24.51 6.33 -12.11
N HIS A 125 23.72 7.01 -11.27
CA HIS A 125 22.26 6.96 -11.36
C HIS A 125 21.67 8.32 -11.71
N THR A 126 21.63 8.62 -13.01
CA THR A 126 20.84 9.74 -13.53
C THR A 126 19.38 9.57 -13.06
N PRO A 127 18.79 10.57 -12.37
CA PRO A 127 17.38 10.52 -12.00
C PRO A 127 16.49 10.26 -13.21
N LEU A 128 15.40 9.51 -13.05
CA LEU A 128 14.46 9.34 -14.14
C LEU A 128 13.79 10.70 -14.39
N PRO A 129 13.81 11.27 -15.61
CA PRO A 129 13.23 12.59 -15.87
C PRO A 129 11.70 12.54 -15.95
N LEU A 130 11.05 11.61 -15.25
CA LEU A 130 9.61 11.56 -15.09
C LEU A 130 9.22 12.33 -13.82
N PHE A 131 8.18 13.14 -13.88
CA PHE A 131 7.64 13.78 -12.69
C PHE A 131 7.20 12.71 -11.68
N GLY A 132 7.71 12.79 -10.46
CA GLY A 132 7.54 11.73 -9.45
C GLY A 132 8.50 10.54 -9.57
N GLY A 133 9.42 10.53 -10.54
CA GLY A 133 10.58 9.63 -10.59
C GLY A 133 10.25 8.15 -10.71
N GLY A 134 9.05 7.76 -11.15
CA GLY A 134 8.63 6.36 -11.22
C GLY A 134 8.16 5.76 -9.89
N THR A 135 7.90 6.59 -8.88
CA THR A 135 7.43 6.16 -7.55
C THR A 135 5.91 5.96 -7.49
N TYR A 136 5.18 6.27 -8.56
CA TYR A 136 3.72 6.21 -8.65
C TYR A 136 3.28 5.12 -9.63
N TYR A 137 2.08 4.60 -9.45
CA TYR A 137 1.46 3.74 -10.47
C TYR A 137 -0.05 3.92 -10.52
N SER A 138 -0.57 3.92 -11.75
CA SER A 138 -1.99 3.81 -12.02
C SER A 138 -2.33 2.41 -12.52
N PHE A 139 -3.20 1.66 -11.83
CA PHE A 139 -3.77 0.40 -12.31
C PHE A 139 -4.75 0.64 -13.47
N THR A 140 -5.36 1.83 -13.52
CA THR A 140 -6.27 2.22 -14.60
C THR A 140 -5.51 2.52 -15.89
N LYS A 141 -4.46 3.34 -15.81
CA LYS A 141 -3.68 3.76 -16.98
C LYS A 141 -2.50 2.82 -17.27
N ARG A 142 -2.12 1.98 -16.32
CA ARG A 142 -0.96 1.09 -16.34
C ARG A 142 0.34 1.84 -16.60
N LYS A 143 0.52 2.98 -15.94
CA LYS A 143 1.60 3.96 -16.13
C LYS A 143 2.07 4.54 -14.80
N HIS A 144 3.27 5.13 -14.81
CA HIS A 144 3.92 5.70 -13.63
C HIS A 144 3.78 7.23 -13.52
N ASP A 145 2.84 7.81 -14.27
CA ASP A 145 2.61 9.25 -14.31
C ASP A 145 2.16 9.76 -12.94
N LEU A 146 2.85 10.80 -12.43
CA LEU A 146 2.34 11.57 -11.30
C LEU A 146 1.21 12.48 -11.77
N ASN A 147 0.01 11.91 -11.82
CA ASN A 147 -1.22 12.63 -12.05
C ASN A 147 -2.32 12.09 -11.13
N ASP A 148 -3.51 12.66 -11.24
CA ASP A 148 -4.61 12.28 -10.38
C ASP A 148 -5.12 10.82 -10.62
N TRP A 149 -4.59 10.07 -11.59
CA TRP A 149 -4.90 8.65 -11.79
C TRP A 149 -3.96 7.73 -11.02
N ALA A 150 -2.90 8.24 -10.40
CA ALA A 150 -2.02 7.41 -9.58
C ALA A 150 -2.80 6.92 -8.35
N GLU A 151 -2.93 5.60 -8.22
CA GLU A 151 -3.68 4.99 -7.12
C GLU A 151 -2.76 4.49 -5.99
N ILE A 152 -1.47 4.29 -6.28
CA ILE A 152 -0.47 3.88 -5.29
C ILE A 152 0.85 4.63 -5.53
N ARG A 153 1.58 4.91 -4.45
CA ARG A 153 2.97 5.38 -4.50
C ARG A 153 3.86 4.67 -3.51
N LEU A 154 5.16 4.67 -3.79
CA LEU A 154 6.21 4.22 -2.88
C LEU A 154 6.99 5.43 -2.34
N ARG A 155 7.08 5.55 -1.02
CA ARG A 155 7.89 6.58 -0.35
C ARG A 155 8.51 6.00 0.90
N GLU A 156 9.83 6.08 1.03
CA GLU A 156 10.56 5.69 2.26
C GLU A 156 10.21 4.26 2.73
N GLY A 157 10.11 3.31 1.80
CA GLY A 157 9.75 1.93 2.11
C GLY A 157 8.28 1.70 2.49
N VAL A 158 7.41 2.68 2.24
CA VAL A 158 5.97 2.62 2.53
C VAL A 158 5.16 2.71 1.24
N LEU A 159 4.20 1.80 1.07
CA LEU A 159 3.15 1.90 0.06
C LEU A 159 2.06 2.84 0.57
N GLU A 160 1.68 3.83 -0.23
CA GLU A 160 0.64 4.80 0.14
C GLU A 160 -0.44 4.89 -0.93
N ALA A 161 -1.67 5.12 -0.50
CA ALA A 161 -2.84 5.30 -1.34
C ALA A 161 -3.65 6.53 -0.87
N GLY A 162 -4.51 7.06 -1.75
CA GLY A 162 -5.37 8.19 -1.39
C GLY A 162 -4.61 9.50 -1.12
N PHE A 163 -3.49 9.73 -1.80
CA PHE A 163 -2.60 10.87 -1.57
C PHE A 163 -2.89 12.09 -2.46
N SER A 164 -3.84 11.98 -3.38
CA SER A 164 -4.23 13.06 -4.31
C SER A 164 -5.54 13.71 -3.89
N ASN A 165 -5.84 14.89 -4.43
CA ASN A 165 -7.09 15.58 -4.17
C ASN A 165 -8.30 14.73 -4.56
N LEU A 166 -9.33 14.72 -3.70
CA LEU A 166 -10.57 13.94 -3.89
C LEU A 166 -10.28 12.45 -4.15
N THR A 167 -9.29 11.91 -3.44
CA THR A 167 -9.02 10.48 -3.40
C THR A 167 -9.08 9.96 -1.97
N MET A 168 -9.42 8.69 -1.84
CA MET A 168 -9.39 7.93 -0.59
C MET A 168 -8.75 6.57 -0.91
N GLY A 169 -7.89 6.09 -0.02
CA GLY A 169 -7.22 4.82 -0.19
C GLY A 169 -7.10 4.05 1.12
N PHE A 170 -7.24 2.74 1.04
CA PHE A 170 -6.88 1.80 2.10
C PHE A 170 -5.92 0.76 1.55
N VAL A 171 -4.87 0.48 2.30
CA VAL A 171 -3.90 -0.59 2.07
C VAL A 171 -3.86 -1.47 3.32
N THR A 172 -3.90 -2.78 3.11
CA THR A 172 -3.86 -3.78 4.18
C THR A 172 -2.96 -4.93 3.77
N MET A 173 -2.01 -5.28 4.65
CA MET A 173 -1.17 -6.47 4.47
C MET A 173 -1.97 -7.74 4.76
N LEU A 174 -1.92 -8.69 3.84
CA LEU A 174 -2.64 -9.96 3.88
C LEU A 174 -1.76 -11.14 4.30
N GLY A 175 -0.44 -10.95 4.38
CA GLY A 175 0.51 -12.01 4.66
C GLY A 175 1.10 -12.63 3.39
N ASP A 176 1.83 -13.72 3.57
CA ASP A 176 2.42 -14.50 2.47
C ASP A 176 1.37 -15.41 1.83
N VAL A 177 0.50 -14.81 1.01
CA VAL A 177 -0.58 -15.50 0.29
C VAL A 177 -0.43 -15.26 -1.21
N PRO A 178 -0.41 -16.28 -2.08
CA PRO A 178 -0.33 -16.08 -3.52
C PRO A 178 -1.59 -15.38 -4.07
N LEU A 179 -1.43 -14.52 -5.08
CA LEU A 179 -2.54 -13.72 -5.62
C LEU A 179 -3.65 -14.57 -6.27
N ASP A 180 -3.35 -15.78 -6.75
CA ASP A 180 -4.36 -16.70 -7.31
C ASP A 180 -5.36 -17.19 -6.26
N ALA A 181 -4.95 -17.29 -4.99
CA ALA A 181 -5.82 -17.71 -3.90
C ALA A 181 -6.74 -16.57 -3.38
N LEU A 182 -6.43 -15.32 -3.73
CA LEU A 182 -7.16 -14.15 -3.26
C LEU A 182 -8.39 -13.83 -4.14
N ASN A 183 -9.51 -13.57 -3.49
CA ASN A 183 -10.81 -13.24 -4.07
C ASN A 183 -11.60 -12.31 -3.12
N LEU A 184 -12.83 -11.92 -3.50
CA LEU A 184 -13.64 -10.98 -2.73
C LEU A 184 -14.04 -11.47 -1.33
N THR A 185 -14.04 -12.79 -1.09
CA THR A 185 -14.40 -13.37 0.22
C THR A 185 -13.18 -13.68 1.08
N SER A 186 -11.97 -13.41 0.59
CA SER A 186 -10.74 -13.66 1.34
C SER A 186 -10.66 -12.78 2.60
N PRO A 187 -10.09 -13.29 3.71
CA PRO A 187 -9.81 -12.49 4.89
C PRO A 187 -9.03 -11.22 4.53
N GLY A 188 -9.36 -10.10 5.18
CA GLY A 188 -8.78 -8.79 4.86
C GLY A 188 -9.45 -8.10 3.67
N VAL A 189 -9.72 -8.83 2.58
CA VAL A 189 -10.30 -8.29 1.33
C VAL A 189 -11.79 -7.96 1.48
N SER A 190 -12.56 -8.87 2.07
CA SER A 190 -14.03 -8.76 2.15
C SER A 190 -14.51 -7.48 2.83
N HIS A 191 -13.77 -6.99 3.82
CA HIS A 191 -14.09 -5.73 4.48
C HIS A 191 -13.98 -4.54 3.53
N LEU A 192 -12.89 -4.47 2.76
CA LEU A 192 -12.73 -3.41 1.76
C LEU A 192 -13.70 -3.57 0.60
N ASP A 193 -14.18 -4.78 0.26
CA ASP A 193 -15.25 -4.94 -0.74
C ASP A 193 -16.59 -4.39 -0.25
N ALA A 194 -16.93 -4.65 1.02
CA ALA A 194 -18.17 -4.22 1.66
C ALA A 194 -18.16 -2.74 2.08
N PHE A 195 -16.99 -2.09 2.11
CA PHE A 195 -16.87 -0.68 2.48
C PHE A 195 -17.73 0.20 1.56
N VAL A 196 -18.41 1.20 2.13
CA VAL A 196 -19.27 2.12 1.37
C VAL A 196 -18.58 3.49 1.31
N PRO A 197 -18.07 3.90 0.12
CA PRO A 197 -17.50 5.22 -0.05
C PRO A 197 -18.52 6.35 0.23
N ALA A 198 -18.03 7.43 0.83
CA ALA A 198 -18.83 8.60 1.16
C ALA A 198 -19.59 9.19 -0.04
N GLY A 199 -20.81 9.70 0.22
CA GLY A 199 -21.64 10.37 -0.79
C GLY A 199 -21.52 11.89 -0.78
N ASN A 200 -20.88 12.46 0.24
CA ASN A 200 -20.67 13.90 0.39
C ASN A 200 -19.28 14.22 0.95
N TYR A 201 -18.88 15.49 0.79
CA TYR A 201 -17.53 15.95 1.09
C TYR A 201 -17.14 15.80 2.57
N ASP A 202 -18.05 16.04 3.50
CA ASP A 202 -17.76 15.96 4.94
C ASP A 202 -17.53 14.51 5.38
N GLU A 203 -18.37 13.59 4.93
CA GLU A 203 -18.18 12.14 5.12
C GLU A 203 -16.87 11.66 4.48
N ALA A 204 -16.54 12.16 3.28
CA ALA A 204 -15.30 11.77 2.59
C ALA A 204 -14.06 12.21 3.37
N ASN A 205 -14.10 13.40 3.99
CA ASN A 205 -13.02 13.86 4.87
C ASN A 205 -12.90 13.01 6.13
N GLU A 206 -14.02 12.54 6.69
CA GLU A 206 -13.98 11.63 7.84
C GLU A 206 -13.38 10.28 7.45
N GLN A 207 -13.78 9.70 6.32
CA GLN A 207 -13.19 8.46 5.81
C GLN A 207 -11.69 8.63 5.48
N TYR A 208 -11.30 9.80 4.97
CA TYR A 208 -9.89 10.14 4.75
C TYR A 208 -9.11 10.19 6.07
N ARG A 209 -9.64 10.83 7.11
CA ARG A 209 -9.01 10.85 8.44
C ARG A 209 -8.91 9.45 9.04
N GLN A 210 -9.98 8.66 8.93
CA GLN A 210 -10.00 7.28 9.39
C GLN A 210 -8.96 6.42 8.65
N SER A 211 -8.82 6.59 7.32
CA SER A 211 -7.79 5.86 6.58
C SER A 211 -6.39 6.31 6.95
N ALA A 212 -6.16 7.60 7.18
CA ALA A 212 -4.87 8.11 7.63
C ALA A 212 -4.46 7.58 9.01
N ALA A 213 -5.37 7.64 9.99
CA ALA A 213 -5.14 7.12 11.35
C ALA A 213 -5.02 5.58 11.36
N GLY A 214 -5.81 4.93 10.52
CA GLY A 214 -5.93 3.50 10.46
C GLY A 214 -6.86 2.92 11.53
N PHE A 215 -7.34 1.71 11.28
CA PHE A 215 -8.14 0.95 12.25
C PHE A 215 -7.88 -0.54 12.12
N THR A 216 -8.17 -1.29 13.19
CA THR A 216 -8.02 -2.75 13.21
C THR A 216 -9.39 -3.41 13.16
N LEU A 217 -9.55 -4.40 12.28
CA LEU A 217 -10.75 -5.22 12.22
C LEU A 217 -10.37 -6.65 11.83
N ALA A 218 -10.88 -7.64 12.57
CA ALA A 218 -10.64 -9.07 12.32
C ALA A 218 -9.13 -9.43 12.19
N GLY A 219 -8.27 -8.76 12.96
CA GLY A 219 -6.82 -8.98 12.94
C GLY A 219 -6.06 -8.27 11.81
N PHE A 220 -6.75 -7.51 10.95
CA PHE A 220 -6.14 -6.73 9.88
C PHE A 220 -6.12 -5.24 10.20
N ILE A 221 -5.06 -4.55 9.80
CA ILE A 221 -4.94 -3.10 9.90
C ILE A 221 -5.27 -2.48 8.54
N TYR A 222 -6.25 -1.59 8.53
CA TYR A 222 -6.70 -0.85 7.36
C TYR A 222 -6.27 0.60 7.52
N LYS A 223 -5.36 1.09 6.68
CA LYS A 223 -4.90 2.48 6.71
C LYS A 223 -4.41 2.92 5.33
N SER A 224 -4.16 4.21 5.11
CA SER A 224 -3.76 4.76 3.81
C SER A 224 -2.31 4.47 3.42
N SER A 225 -1.53 3.88 4.34
CA SER A 225 -0.13 3.55 4.15
C SER A 225 0.21 2.15 4.69
N GLN A 226 1.17 1.41 4.16
CA GLN A 226 1.67 0.18 4.77
C GLN A 226 3.17 0.02 4.53
N PRO A 227 3.95 -0.46 5.53
CA PRO A 227 5.34 -0.79 5.29
C PRO A 227 5.44 -1.88 4.23
N VAL A 228 6.44 -1.75 3.36
CA VAL A 228 6.75 -2.74 2.34
C VAL A 228 7.48 -3.90 2.98
N MET A 229 7.05 -5.11 2.65
CA MET A 229 7.70 -6.36 2.98
C MET A 229 7.72 -7.27 1.75
N ALA A 230 8.90 -7.79 1.43
CA ALA A 230 9.07 -8.76 0.35
C ALA A 230 8.25 -10.03 0.60
N ASN A 231 7.74 -10.62 -0.47
CA ASN A 231 6.88 -11.81 -0.45
C ASN A 231 5.57 -11.65 0.34
N GLN A 232 5.17 -10.42 0.65
CA GLN A 232 3.87 -10.15 1.25
C GLN A 232 2.89 -9.69 0.19
N SER A 233 1.64 -10.11 0.36
CA SER A 233 0.49 -9.66 -0.41
C SER A 233 -0.27 -8.60 0.36
N TYR A 234 -0.91 -7.70 -0.38
CA TYR A 234 -1.68 -6.59 0.13
C TYR A 234 -2.99 -6.50 -0.65
N VAL A 235 -4.01 -5.96 0.00
CA VAL A 235 -5.19 -5.43 -0.69
C VAL A 235 -5.15 -3.92 -0.65
N LEU A 236 -5.49 -3.31 -1.78
CA LEU A 236 -5.66 -1.89 -1.99
C LEU A 236 -7.10 -1.65 -2.43
N ARG A 237 -7.82 -0.76 -1.74
CA ARG A 237 -8.98 -0.08 -2.34
C ARG A 237 -8.61 1.37 -2.59
N SER A 238 -8.78 1.82 -3.82
CA SER A 238 -8.55 3.20 -4.23
C SER A 238 -9.83 3.77 -4.82
N VAL A 239 -10.29 4.88 -4.24
CA VAL A 239 -11.46 5.63 -4.69
C VAL A 239 -11.01 7.02 -5.11
N ARG A 240 -11.23 7.35 -6.36
CA ARG A 240 -11.22 8.72 -6.85
C ARG A 240 -12.65 9.16 -7.14
N PHE A 241 -13.15 10.08 -6.33
CA PHE A 241 -14.52 10.53 -6.40
C PHE A 241 -14.87 11.07 -7.79
N GLY A 242 -15.96 10.56 -8.37
CA GLY A 242 -16.44 10.87 -9.71
C GLY A 242 -15.66 10.23 -10.87
N VAL A 243 -14.61 9.45 -10.61
CA VAL A 243 -13.71 8.93 -11.65
C VAL A 243 -13.54 7.42 -11.57
N THR A 244 -13.01 6.87 -10.47
CA THR A 244 -12.71 5.44 -10.32
C THR A 244 -12.96 4.94 -8.89
N ASP A 245 -13.39 3.69 -8.75
CA ASP A 245 -13.38 2.92 -7.50
C ASP A 245 -12.92 1.50 -7.82
N GLN A 246 -11.77 1.11 -7.27
CA GLN A 246 -11.12 -0.14 -7.64
C GLN A 246 -10.60 -0.86 -6.40
N LEU A 247 -10.78 -2.19 -6.42
CA LEU A 247 -10.22 -3.10 -5.44
C LEU A 247 -9.19 -3.99 -6.13
N VAL A 248 -7.95 -3.89 -5.68
CA VAL A 248 -6.77 -4.55 -6.27
C VAL A 248 -6.05 -5.32 -5.19
N VAL A 249 -5.59 -6.53 -5.50
CA VAL A 249 -4.61 -7.23 -4.69
C VAL A 249 -3.25 -7.17 -5.38
N LEU A 250 -2.21 -6.97 -4.59
CA LEU A 250 -0.84 -6.83 -5.08
C LEU A 250 0.12 -7.62 -4.21
N ARG A 251 1.23 -8.08 -4.79
CA ARG A 251 2.27 -8.82 -4.09
C ARG A 251 3.63 -8.25 -4.46
N VAL A 252 4.45 -7.97 -3.45
CA VAL A 252 5.83 -7.53 -3.63
C VAL A 252 6.69 -8.77 -3.90
N ILE A 253 6.96 -9.05 -5.17
CA ILE A 253 7.70 -10.26 -5.58
C ILE A 253 9.22 -10.06 -5.53
N ARG A 254 9.68 -8.81 -5.50
CA ARG A 254 11.10 -8.46 -5.37
C ARG A 254 11.24 -7.08 -4.77
N GLN A 255 12.20 -6.93 -3.86
CA GLN A 255 12.68 -5.66 -3.34
C GLN A 255 14.20 -5.60 -3.55
N GLN A 256 14.67 -4.56 -4.21
CA GLN A 256 16.09 -4.32 -4.46
C GLN A 256 16.73 -3.59 -3.28
N SER A 257 18.06 -3.56 -3.23
CA SER A 257 18.82 -2.90 -2.16
C SER A 257 18.60 -1.39 -2.08
N ASP A 258 18.19 -0.76 -3.18
CA ASP A 258 17.84 0.66 -3.26
C ASP A 258 16.37 0.94 -2.87
N GLY A 259 15.62 -0.10 -2.45
CA GLY A 259 14.20 -0.01 -2.13
C GLY A 259 13.26 -0.13 -3.32
N THR A 260 13.76 -0.24 -4.56
CA THR A 260 12.94 -0.44 -5.76
C THR A 260 12.16 -1.75 -5.67
N LEU A 261 10.87 -1.70 -6.01
CA LEU A 261 9.96 -2.84 -5.90
C LEU A 261 9.52 -3.35 -7.26
N THR A 262 9.46 -4.67 -7.41
CA THR A 262 8.70 -5.31 -8.49
C THR A 262 7.42 -5.90 -7.89
N ILE A 263 6.28 -5.50 -8.46
CA ILE A 263 4.95 -5.79 -7.89
C ILE A 263 4.10 -6.50 -8.94
N LEU A 264 3.60 -7.68 -8.56
CA LEU A 264 2.55 -8.41 -9.26
C LEU A 264 1.19 -7.94 -8.76
N TRP A 265 0.18 -7.81 -9.61
CA TRP A 265 -1.16 -7.40 -9.18
C TRP A 265 -2.28 -8.08 -9.95
N LYS A 266 -3.45 -8.14 -9.32
CA LYS A 266 -4.73 -8.57 -9.88
C LYS A 266 -5.84 -7.65 -9.40
N ARG A 267 -6.66 -7.15 -10.31
CA ARG A 267 -7.88 -6.44 -9.94
C ARG A 267 -8.95 -7.45 -9.54
N LEU A 268 -9.60 -7.22 -8.41
CA LEU A 268 -10.73 -8.04 -7.99
C LEU A 268 -12.07 -7.43 -8.38
N LYS A 269 -12.16 -6.09 -8.39
CA LYS A 269 -13.40 -5.36 -8.68
C LYS A 269 -13.13 -3.96 -9.21
N THR A 270 -13.99 -3.51 -10.11
CA THR A 270 -14.20 -2.09 -10.43
C THR A 270 -15.63 -1.73 -10.08
N ALA A 271 -15.84 -0.71 -9.26
CA ALA A 271 -17.15 -0.22 -8.88
C ALA A 271 -17.43 1.14 -9.54
N LYS A 272 -18.69 1.57 -9.52
CA LYS A 272 -19.04 2.94 -9.91
C LYS A 272 -18.54 3.89 -8.82
N ALA A 273 -17.69 4.84 -9.20
CA ALA A 273 -17.19 5.84 -8.27
C ALA A 273 -18.34 6.72 -7.72
N PRO A 274 -18.40 6.96 -6.39
CA PRO A 274 -19.31 7.95 -5.82
C PRO A 274 -18.99 9.36 -6.34
N VAL A 275 -20.02 10.18 -6.53
CA VAL A 275 -19.87 11.62 -6.83
C VAL A 275 -20.16 12.39 -5.55
N LEU A 276 -19.19 13.18 -5.08
CA LEU A 276 -19.35 13.93 -3.84
C LEU A 276 -20.29 15.11 -4.02
N LYS A 277 -21.26 15.22 -3.12
CA LYS A 277 -22.05 16.43 -2.91
C LYS A 277 -21.32 17.38 -1.96
N GLY A 278 -21.58 18.68 -2.09
CA GLY A 278 -21.10 19.69 -1.14
C GLY A 278 -19.62 20.02 -1.20
N ILE A 279 -18.92 19.75 -2.32
CA ILE A 279 -17.51 20.12 -2.47
C ILE A 279 -17.36 21.66 -2.37
N PRO A 280 -16.55 22.20 -1.44
CA PRO A 280 -16.31 23.63 -1.33
C PRO A 280 -15.73 24.21 -2.62
N LYS A 281 -16.24 25.38 -3.05
CA LYS A 281 -15.78 26.07 -4.27
C LYS A 281 -14.27 26.35 -4.27
N THR A 282 -13.68 26.53 -3.09
CA THR A 282 -12.24 26.79 -2.89
C THR A 282 -11.35 25.62 -3.34
N ASN A 283 -11.86 24.39 -3.31
CA ASN A 283 -11.07 23.21 -3.68
C ASN A 283 -10.92 23.02 -5.19
N PHE A 284 -11.71 23.72 -6.02
CA PHE A 284 -11.60 23.65 -7.47
C PHE A 284 -10.41 24.45 -8.03
N LEU A 285 -9.81 25.33 -7.23
CA LEU A 285 -8.76 26.25 -7.68
C LEU A 285 -7.33 25.77 -7.38
N ALA A 286 -7.16 24.74 -6.55
CA ALA A 286 -5.84 24.23 -6.16
C ALA A 286 -5.28 23.12 -7.08
N GLY A 287 -6.02 22.74 -8.12
CA GLY A 287 -5.67 21.63 -9.04
C GLY A 287 -5.57 22.04 -10.51
N ARG A 288 -5.35 23.32 -10.81
CA ARG A 288 -5.00 23.80 -12.16
C ARG A 288 -3.57 24.28 -12.20
#